data_AF-A0A535YHX4-F1
#
_entry.id   AF-A0A535YHX4-F1
#
_cell.length_a   1.000
_cell.length_b   1.000
_cell.length_c   1.000
_cell.angle_alpha   90.00
_cell.angle_beta   90.00
_cell.angle_gamma   90.00
#
_symmetry.space_group_name_H-M   'P 1'
#
loop_
_entity.id
_entity.type
_entity.pdbx_description
1 polymer ?
#
loop_
_entity_poly.entity_id
_entity_poly.type
_entity_poly.pdbx_seq_one_letter_code
_entity_poly.pdbx_strand_id
1 'polypeptide(L)'
;MIEKPETCVTSAGSRLSASAVVSMTSGAGDWSAGAAPTAWPLARSGRSVRVKASAPRAWSFPIGPTSREGDHRGAARIRSKSLHPICFPNRRPTVNPAMVSAPRPRRPNSSEVHEQHELLRWVADLYYLQQRGQAEIAALIGTSVSKVSRLLAEARRQGIVTIHVSPSRVGDSELECALKRRFGLQAVYVAPARVSEPSVASRVVALMAARVLPRLLPREGVVGFSGGYTVAQLAGALEPLPDTDLTLVPLQGNWVDGGAHLHNDQVCRDAAMRLGARALSLPAPMVVERADTRDALLLDRSIRPVTARWSELRLAVVGVGAAPGGLPPDYPSVMGMLSAEVQLELRRDGVVGDLCAHMFDGEGHFVEQEVSRRTLSIPVESLRRVPCVVAVAGGVNKAASLLGAVRTGVPRVLVTDQLAAERLQQLAV
;
A
#
# COMPACT_ATOMS: atom_id res chain seq x y z
N MET A 1 70.87 0.37 11.31
CA MET A 1 70.16 0.02 12.56
C MET A 1 68.82 -0.56 12.12
N ILE A 2 68.61 -1.89 12.10
CA ILE A 2 68.53 -2.80 13.27
C ILE A 2 67.25 -2.42 14.05
N GLU A 3 66.18 -3.22 14.20
CA GLU A 3 65.98 -4.67 13.95
C GLU A 3 64.49 -5.05 13.77
N LYS A 4 64.23 -6.24 13.20
CA LYS A 4 63.17 -7.18 13.64
C LYS A 4 63.89 -8.25 14.49
N PRO A 5 63.31 -8.87 15.54
CA PRO A 5 62.10 -9.70 15.42
C PRO A 5 61.17 -9.57 16.68
N GLU A 6 60.26 -10.47 17.10
CA GLU A 6 59.82 -11.80 16.61
C GLU A 6 58.30 -12.04 16.88
N THR A 7 57.91 -13.25 17.32
CA THR A 7 56.54 -13.74 17.54
C THR A 7 56.29 -14.20 18.99
N CYS A 8 55.04 -14.12 19.47
CA CYS A 8 54.52 -15.13 20.39
C CYS A 8 53.02 -15.40 20.14
N VAL A 9 52.59 -16.63 20.42
CA VAL A 9 51.27 -17.20 20.07
C VAL A 9 50.45 -17.42 21.34
N THR A 10 49.16 -17.07 21.30
CA THR A 10 48.12 -17.77 22.10
C THR A 10 46.81 -17.85 21.33
N SER A 11 46.27 -19.05 21.23
CA SER A 11 45.01 -19.38 20.56
C SER A 11 43.81 -19.34 21.50
N ALA A 12 42.68 -18.78 21.07
CA ALA A 12 41.35 -19.15 21.54
C ALA A 12 40.34 -18.95 20.41
N GLY A 13 39.66 -20.02 19.98
CA GLY A 13 38.85 -20.01 18.77
C GLY A 13 37.40 -19.56 18.97
N SER A 14 36.85 -18.83 18.00
CA SER A 14 35.42 -18.67 17.79
C SER A 14 35.05 -19.11 16.37
N ARG A 15 33.93 -19.81 16.23
CA ARG A 15 33.58 -20.56 15.00
C ARG A 15 33.11 -19.59 13.90
N LEU A 16 33.78 -19.63 12.76
CA LEU A 16 33.32 -18.96 11.54
C LEU A 16 32.10 -19.68 10.98
N SER A 17 30.95 -19.01 10.93
CA SER A 17 29.82 -19.45 10.11
C SER A 17 30.08 -19.07 8.65
N ALA A 18 30.23 -20.07 7.78
CA ALA A 18 30.40 -19.83 6.35
C ALA A 18 29.06 -19.36 5.71
N SER A 19 28.88 -18.06 5.56
CA SER A 19 27.81 -17.49 4.73
C SER A 19 28.27 -17.44 3.28
N ALA A 20 27.75 -18.34 2.44
CA ALA A 20 27.96 -18.30 1.00
C ALA A 20 27.16 -17.12 0.38
N VAL A 21 27.86 -16.04 0.05
CA VAL A 21 27.28 -14.91 -0.70
C VAL A 21 27.38 -15.21 -2.20
N VAL A 22 26.26 -15.54 -2.83
CA VAL A 22 26.20 -15.72 -4.28
C VAL A 22 26.01 -14.36 -4.96
N SER A 23 27.11 -13.78 -5.45
CA SER A 23 27.09 -12.56 -6.26
C SER A 23 26.96 -12.91 -7.75
N MET A 24 25.77 -12.71 -8.32
CA MET A 24 25.60 -12.77 -9.77
C MET A 24 25.96 -11.44 -10.42
N THR A 25 27.14 -11.37 -11.04
CA THR A 25 27.53 -10.29 -11.95
C THR A 25 27.06 -10.62 -13.37
N SER A 26 26.04 -9.92 -13.86
CA SER A 26 25.65 -9.98 -15.27
C SER A 26 26.68 -9.26 -16.14
N GLY A 27 27.43 -9.99 -16.95
CA GLY A 27 28.36 -9.41 -17.93
C GLY A 27 27.62 -8.62 -19.00
N ALA A 28 28.15 -7.44 -19.35
CA ALA A 28 27.72 -6.71 -20.53
C ALA A 28 28.23 -7.43 -21.78
N GLY A 29 27.32 -7.72 -22.72
CA GLY A 29 27.66 -8.24 -24.04
C GLY A 29 27.34 -7.17 -25.09
N ASP A 30 28.37 -6.73 -25.82
CA ASP A 30 28.25 -5.75 -26.90
C ASP A 30 27.32 -6.23 -28.02
N TRP A 31 26.46 -5.33 -28.50
CA TRP A 31 25.83 -5.44 -29.82
C TRP A 31 25.92 -4.10 -30.55
N SER A 32 26.90 -4.01 -31.44
CA SER A 32 27.17 -2.84 -32.28
C SER A 32 26.36 -2.84 -33.58
N ALA A 33 25.70 -1.70 -33.85
CA ALA A 33 25.40 -1.12 -35.17
C ALA A 33 24.72 -1.98 -36.28
N GLY A 34 23.55 -1.52 -36.73
CA GLY A 34 22.86 -2.02 -37.93
C GLY A 34 21.90 -0.98 -38.54
N ALA A 35 22.41 -0.21 -39.51
CA ALA A 35 21.79 0.78 -40.40
C ALA A 35 20.25 1.00 -40.43
N ALA A 36 19.86 2.28 -40.51
CA ALA A 36 18.56 2.72 -41.06
C ALA A 36 18.52 2.56 -42.61
N PRO A 37 17.35 2.68 -43.26
CA PRO A 37 17.12 3.94 -44.00
C PRO A 37 15.66 4.46 -44.15
N THR A 38 15.56 5.77 -44.39
CA THR A 38 14.60 6.52 -45.26
C THR A 38 13.07 6.51 -45.07
N ALA A 39 12.57 7.66 -44.57
CA ALA A 39 11.68 8.65 -45.23
C ALA A 39 10.31 8.29 -45.89
N TRP A 40 9.22 8.88 -45.34
CA TRP A 40 8.05 9.61 -45.94
C TRP A 40 7.24 9.03 -47.15
N PRO A 41 6.00 9.50 -47.47
CA PRO A 41 5.34 10.77 -47.09
C PRO A 41 3.86 10.68 -46.60
N LEU A 42 3.25 11.86 -46.42
CA LEU A 42 1.84 12.13 -46.09
C LEU A 42 0.83 11.61 -47.13
N ALA A 43 -0.38 11.22 -46.67
CA ALA A 43 -1.59 11.27 -47.50
C ALA A 43 -2.85 11.56 -46.65
N ARG A 44 -3.68 12.51 -47.10
CA ARG A 44 -5.04 12.74 -46.58
C ARG A 44 -6.04 11.84 -47.31
N SER A 45 -6.96 11.20 -46.59
CA SER A 45 -8.36 11.05 -47.06
C SER A 45 -9.27 10.73 -45.89
N GLY A 46 -10.43 11.40 -45.81
CA GLY A 46 -11.43 11.11 -44.80
C GLY A 46 -12.41 10.02 -45.26
N ARG A 47 -12.94 9.24 -44.32
CA ARG A 47 -14.26 8.59 -44.45
C ARG A 47 -14.96 8.57 -43.11
N SER A 48 -16.16 9.14 -43.09
CA SER A 48 -17.08 9.12 -41.94
C SER A 48 -17.56 7.70 -41.68
N VAL A 49 -17.37 7.18 -40.46
CA VAL A 49 -18.05 5.96 -39.99
C VAL A 49 -19.04 6.35 -38.89
N ARG A 50 -20.32 6.09 -39.17
CA ARG A 50 -21.46 6.48 -38.34
C ARG A 50 -21.71 5.39 -37.30
N VAL A 51 -21.16 5.53 -36.09
CA VAL A 51 -21.39 4.57 -35.00
C VAL A 51 -22.79 4.79 -34.41
N LYS A 52 -23.67 3.79 -34.55
CA LYS A 52 -24.98 3.78 -33.87
C LYS A 52 -24.77 3.52 -32.37
N ALA A 53 -25.32 4.39 -31.53
CA ALA A 53 -25.50 4.10 -30.12
C ALA A 53 -26.60 3.04 -29.93
N SER A 54 -26.38 2.11 -29.01
CA SER A 54 -27.41 1.18 -28.53
C SER A 54 -27.33 1.08 -27.00
N ALA A 55 -28.30 1.71 -26.34
CA ALA A 55 -28.45 1.73 -24.89
C ALA A 55 -29.05 0.38 -24.37
N PRO A 56 -29.04 0.11 -23.05
CA PRO A 56 -29.03 -1.25 -22.53
C PRO A 56 -30.41 -1.92 -22.42
N ARG A 57 -30.41 -3.26 -22.38
CA ARG A 57 -31.60 -4.07 -22.09
C ARG A 57 -31.92 -4.02 -20.58
N ALA A 58 -32.98 -3.30 -20.23
CA ALA A 58 -33.61 -3.42 -18.91
C ALA A 58 -34.29 -4.80 -18.77
N TRP A 59 -34.21 -5.38 -17.56
CA TRP A 59 -35.01 -6.54 -17.18
C TRP A 59 -36.23 -6.05 -16.39
N SER A 60 -37.42 -6.30 -16.92
CA SER A 60 -38.68 -5.95 -16.27
C SER A 60 -39.29 -7.17 -15.61
N PHE A 61 -39.49 -7.12 -14.28
CA PHE A 61 -40.45 -7.99 -13.59
C PHE A 61 -41.72 -7.18 -13.26
N PRO A 62 -42.92 -7.76 -13.41
CA PRO A 62 -44.16 -7.00 -13.30
C PRO A 62 -44.56 -6.71 -11.84
N ILE A 63 -45.09 -5.50 -11.62
CA ILE A 63 -45.80 -5.10 -10.39
C ILE A 63 -47.30 -5.07 -10.70
N GLY A 64 -48.12 -5.52 -9.75
CA GLY A 64 -49.56 -5.26 -9.72
C GLY A 64 -50.22 -5.82 -8.45
N PRO A 65 -51.40 -5.35 -8.04
CA PRO A 65 -51.75 -3.93 -7.90
C PRO A 65 -52.20 -3.57 -6.46
N THR A 66 -52.78 -2.39 -6.27
CA THR A 66 -52.94 -1.68 -4.98
C THR A 66 -54.29 -1.87 -4.26
N SER A 67 -54.22 -2.03 -2.92
CA SER A 67 -55.10 -1.45 -1.87
C SER A 67 -56.65 -1.55 -1.92
N ARG A 68 -57.27 -2.09 -0.85
CA ARG A 68 -57.92 -1.31 0.26
C ARG A 68 -58.72 -2.18 1.28
N GLU A 69 -58.71 -1.72 2.53
CA GLU A 69 -59.74 -1.75 3.61
C GLU A 69 -60.58 -3.03 3.93
N GLY A 70 -60.68 -3.39 5.22
CA GLY A 70 -61.61 -4.43 5.71
C GLY A 70 -61.29 -5.05 7.09
N ASP A 71 -61.58 -4.33 8.16
CA ASP A 71 -61.41 -4.70 9.59
C ASP A 71 -62.07 -6.04 10.04
N HIS A 72 -61.37 -6.90 10.83
CA HIS A 72 -61.83 -7.37 12.15
C HIS A 72 -60.99 -8.45 12.88
N ARG A 73 -60.61 -8.10 14.13
CA ARG A 73 -60.49 -8.94 15.36
C ARG A 73 -59.55 -10.17 15.39
N GLY A 74 -58.63 -10.19 16.38
CA GLY A 74 -58.04 -11.45 16.84
C GLY A 74 -56.67 -11.38 17.55
N ALA A 75 -56.54 -10.64 18.66
CA ALA A 75 -55.29 -10.65 19.44
C ALA A 75 -55.15 -11.95 20.26
N ALA A 76 -54.15 -12.77 19.95
CA ALA A 76 -53.83 -14.00 20.69
C ALA A 76 -52.37 -14.03 21.17
N ARG A 77 -52.17 -13.98 22.49
CA ARG A 77 -50.85 -14.19 23.12
C ARG A 77 -50.48 -15.68 23.04
N ILE A 78 -49.30 -15.99 22.51
CA ILE A 78 -48.75 -17.35 22.52
C ILE A 78 -48.37 -17.73 23.96
N ARG A 79 -49.01 -18.76 24.51
CA ARG A 79 -48.56 -19.49 25.71
C ARG A 79 -47.97 -20.83 25.29
N SER A 80 -46.85 -21.18 25.93
CA SER A 80 -46.22 -22.50 25.84
C SER A 80 -47.18 -23.64 26.21
N LYS A 81 -47.22 -24.70 25.42
CA LYS A 81 -47.74 -26.01 25.86
C LYS A 81 -46.74 -27.13 25.53
N SER A 82 -46.39 -27.86 26.58
CA SER A 82 -45.68 -29.13 26.59
C SER A 82 -46.45 -30.22 25.85
N LEU A 83 -45.71 -31.12 25.18
CA LEU A 83 -46.24 -32.37 24.63
C LEU A 83 -45.64 -33.57 25.38
N HIS A 84 -46.48 -34.58 25.63
CA HIS A 84 -46.13 -35.87 26.22
C HIS A 84 -46.01 -36.95 25.12
N PRO A 85 -45.36 -38.10 25.41
CA PRO A 85 -44.66 -38.87 24.38
C PRO A 85 -45.55 -39.86 23.61
N ILE A 86 -45.17 -40.09 22.35
CA ILE A 86 -45.71 -41.16 21.51
C ILE A 86 -44.88 -42.43 21.73
N CYS A 87 -45.55 -43.55 21.99
CA CYS A 87 -44.91 -44.84 22.20
C CYS A 87 -44.90 -45.65 20.89
N PHE A 88 -43.73 -46.12 20.46
CA PHE A 88 -43.55 -47.04 19.31
C PHE A 88 -42.89 -48.35 19.76
N PRO A 89 -43.14 -49.48 19.08
CA PRO A 89 -42.91 -50.81 19.63
C PRO A 89 -41.44 -51.22 19.67
N ASN A 90 -41.13 -52.02 20.69
CA ASN A 90 -39.79 -52.42 21.08
C ASN A 90 -39.12 -53.41 20.10
N ARG A 91 -38.38 -52.89 19.11
CA ARG A 91 -37.31 -53.66 18.43
C ARG A 91 -35.96 -53.24 18.99
N ARG A 92 -35.33 -54.12 19.76
CA ARG A 92 -33.94 -53.94 20.22
C ARG A 92 -33.01 -53.82 19.00
N PRO A 93 -32.23 -52.75 18.83
CA PRO A 93 -31.12 -52.75 17.91
C PRO A 93 -30.06 -53.72 18.45
N THR A 94 -29.66 -54.70 17.64
CA THR A 94 -28.45 -55.47 17.92
C THR A 94 -27.26 -54.53 17.77
N VAL A 95 -26.62 -54.19 18.91
CA VAL A 95 -25.38 -53.41 18.89
C VAL A 95 -24.29 -54.27 18.28
N ASN A 96 -23.95 -53.99 17.02
CA ASN A 96 -22.81 -54.60 16.36
C ASN A 96 -21.52 -54.06 17.02
N PRO A 97 -20.66 -54.88 17.66
CA PRO A 97 -19.48 -54.39 18.39
C PRO A 97 -18.40 -53.74 17.51
N ALA A 98 -18.53 -53.83 16.18
CA ALA A 98 -17.56 -53.33 15.21
C ALA A 98 -17.80 -51.87 14.78
N MET A 99 -17.86 -50.94 15.74
CA MET A 99 -17.61 -49.51 15.48
C MET A 99 -16.35 -49.06 16.22
N VAL A 100 -15.20 -49.46 15.67
CA VAL A 100 -13.89 -48.95 16.07
C VAL A 100 -13.89 -47.44 15.84
N SER A 101 -13.64 -46.67 16.90
CA SER A 101 -13.48 -45.22 16.82
C SER A 101 -12.39 -44.89 15.80
N ALA A 102 -12.69 -44.01 14.83
CA ALA A 102 -11.67 -43.49 13.93
C ALA A 102 -10.50 -42.91 14.78
N PRO A 103 -9.25 -43.37 14.58
CA PRO A 103 -8.15 -42.97 15.43
C PRO A 103 -7.95 -41.46 15.35
N ARG A 104 -7.91 -40.80 16.51
CA ARG A 104 -7.56 -39.37 16.58
C ARG A 104 -6.19 -39.18 15.90
N PRO A 105 -6.00 -38.11 15.10
CA PRO A 105 -4.72 -37.88 14.43
C PRO A 105 -3.59 -37.85 15.46
N ARG A 106 -2.64 -38.78 15.30
CA ARG A 106 -1.50 -38.94 16.21
C ARG A 106 -0.69 -37.64 16.18
N ARG A 107 -0.42 -37.05 17.35
CA ARG A 107 0.54 -35.94 17.44
C ARG A 107 1.91 -36.50 17.05
N PRO A 108 2.66 -35.85 16.15
CA PRO A 108 3.97 -36.33 15.75
C PRO A 108 4.91 -36.34 16.96
N ASN A 109 5.78 -37.34 17.03
CA ASN A 109 6.79 -37.43 18.07
C ASN A 109 8.00 -36.51 17.76
N SER A 110 8.90 -36.34 18.72
CA SER A 110 10.05 -35.44 18.56
C SER A 110 11.02 -35.87 17.45
N SER A 111 11.12 -37.17 17.14
CA SER A 111 11.93 -37.68 16.03
C SER A 111 11.30 -37.37 14.66
N GLU A 112 9.99 -37.58 14.47
CA GLU A 112 9.27 -37.25 13.24
C GLU A 112 9.37 -35.74 12.92
N VAL A 113 9.31 -34.88 13.94
CA VAL A 113 9.51 -33.43 13.79
C VAL A 113 10.94 -33.10 13.37
N HIS A 114 11.95 -33.77 13.94
CA HIS A 114 13.35 -33.57 13.59
C HIS A 114 13.67 -34.08 12.17
N GLU A 115 13.22 -35.27 11.81
CA GLU A 115 13.35 -35.85 10.46
C GLU A 115 12.71 -34.96 9.39
N GLN A 116 11.50 -34.43 9.67
CA GLN A 116 10.84 -33.50 8.77
C GLN A 116 11.62 -32.18 8.63
N HIS A 117 12.21 -31.66 9.71
CA HIS A 117 13.02 -30.45 9.68
C HIS A 117 14.32 -30.64 8.87
N GLU A 118 15.02 -31.76 9.04
CA GLU A 118 16.21 -32.07 8.24
C GLU A 118 15.88 -32.35 6.77
N LEU A 119 14.74 -32.97 6.46
CA LEU A 119 14.25 -33.10 5.08
C LEU A 119 14.00 -31.74 4.43
N LEU A 120 13.42 -30.78 5.16
CA LEU A 120 13.21 -29.40 4.69
C LEU A 120 14.54 -28.70 4.40
N ARG A 121 15.54 -28.85 5.28
CA ARG A 121 16.90 -28.31 5.09
C ARG A 121 17.58 -28.91 3.87
N TRP A 122 17.54 -30.24 3.71
CA TRP A 122 18.21 -30.92 2.61
C TRP A 122 17.57 -30.61 1.25
N VAL A 123 16.23 -30.57 1.17
CA VAL A 123 15.53 -30.15 -0.06
C VAL A 123 15.82 -28.68 -0.41
N ALA A 124 15.97 -27.81 0.60
CA ALA A 124 16.39 -26.44 0.39
C ALA A 124 17.84 -26.32 -0.11
N ASP A 125 18.79 -27.09 0.45
CA ASP A 125 20.19 -27.15 0.01
C ASP A 125 20.29 -27.57 -1.46
N LEU A 126 19.65 -28.68 -1.83
CA LEU A 126 19.62 -29.19 -3.21
C LEU A 126 19.09 -28.15 -4.20
N TYR A 127 18.07 -27.37 -3.82
CA TYR A 127 17.44 -26.37 -4.70
C TYR A 127 18.20 -25.05 -4.76
N TYR A 128 18.53 -24.45 -3.61
CA TYR A 128 19.07 -23.09 -3.54
C TYR A 128 20.61 -23.05 -3.60
N LEU A 129 21.30 -24.05 -3.04
CA LEU A 129 22.77 -24.08 -3.02
C LEU A 129 23.34 -24.94 -4.14
N GLN A 130 22.73 -26.09 -4.45
CA GLN A 130 23.15 -26.95 -5.56
C GLN A 130 22.43 -26.68 -6.90
N GLN A 131 21.47 -25.74 -6.94
CA GLN A 131 20.76 -25.31 -8.15
C GLN A 131 20.04 -26.44 -8.92
N ARG A 132 19.65 -27.53 -8.25
CA ARG A 132 18.95 -28.66 -8.88
C ARG A 132 17.50 -28.33 -9.21
N GLY A 133 17.00 -28.88 -10.31
CA GLY A 133 15.60 -28.73 -10.70
C GLY A 133 14.65 -29.46 -9.76
N GLN A 134 13.44 -28.93 -9.51
CA GLN A 134 12.48 -29.59 -8.61
C GLN A 134 12.09 -31.01 -9.07
N ALA A 135 12.15 -31.29 -10.37
CA ALA A 135 11.93 -32.64 -10.93
C ALA A 135 13.08 -33.61 -10.62
N GLU A 136 14.32 -33.13 -10.63
CA GLU A 136 15.52 -33.89 -10.27
C GLU A 136 15.53 -34.20 -8.77
N ILE A 137 15.22 -33.19 -7.93
CA ILE A 137 15.06 -33.36 -6.48
C ILE A 137 13.94 -34.36 -6.18
N ALA A 138 12.82 -34.30 -6.91
CA ALA A 138 11.70 -35.22 -6.74
C ALA A 138 12.12 -36.68 -7.02
N ALA A 139 12.91 -36.92 -8.07
CA ALA A 139 13.48 -38.24 -8.36
C ALA A 139 14.47 -38.70 -7.27
N LEU A 140 15.39 -37.83 -6.84
CA LEU A 140 16.40 -38.12 -5.81
C LEU A 140 15.80 -38.55 -4.47
N ILE A 141 14.65 -37.98 -4.08
CA ILE A 141 14.00 -38.26 -2.77
C ILE A 141 12.76 -39.17 -2.88
N GLY A 142 12.53 -39.79 -4.05
CA GLY A 142 11.42 -40.72 -4.26
C GLY A 142 10.03 -40.08 -4.08
N THR A 143 9.81 -38.87 -4.59
CA THR A 143 8.56 -38.13 -4.40
C THR A 143 8.10 -37.35 -5.62
N SER A 144 6.99 -36.60 -5.51
CA SER A 144 6.47 -35.77 -6.61
C SER A 144 6.98 -34.33 -6.56
N VAL A 145 7.07 -33.69 -7.73
CA VAL A 145 7.45 -32.26 -7.87
C VAL A 145 6.56 -31.36 -7.00
N SER A 146 5.26 -31.64 -6.94
CA SER A 146 4.29 -30.93 -6.10
C SER A 146 4.51 -31.14 -4.58
N LYS A 147 5.19 -32.21 -4.16
CA LYS A 147 5.67 -32.35 -2.77
C LYS A 147 6.98 -31.59 -2.54
N VAL A 148 7.92 -31.60 -3.49
CA VAL A 148 9.14 -30.76 -3.43
C VAL A 148 8.79 -29.26 -3.34
N SER A 149 7.88 -28.77 -4.17
CA SER A 149 7.42 -27.37 -4.14
C SER A 149 6.81 -27.00 -2.77
N ARG A 150 6.00 -27.89 -2.18
CA ARG A 150 5.46 -27.70 -0.82
C ARG A 150 6.54 -27.72 0.26
N LEU A 151 7.54 -28.60 0.17
CA LEU A 151 8.69 -28.62 1.09
C LEU A 151 9.51 -27.32 0.98
N LEU A 152 9.74 -26.79 -0.22
CA LEU A 152 10.42 -25.49 -0.42
C LEU A 152 9.59 -24.29 0.05
N ALA A 153 8.25 -24.35 -0.02
CA ALA A 153 7.37 -23.35 0.56
C ALA A 153 7.39 -23.41 2.10
N GLU A 154 7.36 -24.63 2.66
CA GLU A 154 7.40 -24.88 4.10
C GLU A 154 8.75 -24.49 4.72
N ALA A 155 9.87 -24.78 4.06
CA ALA A 155 11.20 -24.36 4.50
C ALA A 155 11.33 -22.82 4.57
N ARG A 156 10.70 -22.09 3.64
CA ARG A 156 10.57 -20.63 3.73
C ARG A 156 9.65 -20.19 4.87
N ARG A 157 8.50 -20.85 5.04
CA ARG A 157 7.52 -20.55 6.11
C ARG A 157 8.09 -20.74 7.52
N GLN A 158 8.98 -21.72 7.71
CA GLN A 158 9.67 -21.98 8.98
C GLN A 158 10.95 -21.15 9.18
N GLY A 159 11.33 -20.30 8.22
CA GLY A 159 12.58 -19.52 8.29
C GLY A 159 13.87 -20.30 8.01
N ILE A 160 13.78 -21.61 7.74
CA ILE A 160 14.91 -22.46 7.31
C ILE A 160 15.57 -21.87 6.05
N VAL A 161 14.77 -21.30 5.16
CA VAL A 161 15.25 -20.53 4.00
C VAL A 161 14.83 -19.07 4.16
N THR A 162 15.81 -18.20 4.32
CA THR A 162 15.64 -16.74 4.22
C THR A 162 16.28 -16.25 2.93
N ILE A 163 15.50 -15.64 2.04
CA ILE A 163 16.00 -15.10 0.77
C ILE A 163 16.31 -13.62 0.96
N HIS A 164 17.59 -13.26 1.01
CA HIS A 164 18.04 -11.87 1.00
C HIS A 164 18.38 -11.44 -0.43
N VAL A 165 17.56 -10.56 -1.00
CA VAL A 165 17.88 -9.89 -2.27
C VAL A 165 18.71 -8.65 -1.96
N SER A 166 19.98 -8.65 -2.38
CA SER A 166 20.89 -7.50 -2.20
C SER A 166 20.20 -6.21 -2.65
N PRO A 167 20.22 -5.14 -1.83
CA PRO A 167 19.55 -3.92 -2.20
C PRO A 167 20.20 -3.32 -3.45
N SER A 168 19.39 -3.11 -4.50
CA SER A 168 19.75 -2.17 -5.55
C SER A 168 20.08 -0.81 -4.95
N ARG A 169 20.90 -0.02 -5.66
CA ARG A 169 21.23 1.36 -5.30
C ARG A 169 20.03 2.28 -5.52
N VAL A 170 19.02 2.14 -4.65
CA VAL A 170 17.79 2.93 -4.63
C VAL A 170 18.14 4.37 -4.24
N GLY A 171 17.86 5.34 -5.12
CA GLY A 171 18.24 6.75 -4.97
C GLY A 171 19.44 7.21 -5.81
N ASP A 172 20.14 6.30 -6.49
CA ASP A 172 21.37 6.60 -7.25
C ASP A 172 21.17 6.59 -8.79
N SER A 173 19.95 6.41 -9.30
CA SER A 173 19.72 6.47 -10.75
C SER A 173 19.90 7.90 -11.28
N GLU A 174 20.25 8.03 -12.56
CA GLU A 174 20.40 9.34 -13.22
C GLU A 174 19.12 10.18 -13.14
N LEU A 175 17.95 9.53 -13.23
CA LEU A 175 16.63 10.14 -13.12
C LEU A 175 16.35 10.66 -11.70
N GLU A 176 16.60 9.85 -10.66
CA GLU A 176 16.49 10.27 -9.26
C GLU A 176 17.42 11.47 -8.98
N CYS A 177 18.67 11.39 -9.45
CA CYS A 177 19.66 12.45 -9.31
C CYS A 177 19.28 13.74 -10.05
N ALA A 178 18.73 13.63 -11.27
CA ALA A 178 18.29 14.78 -12.06
C ALA A 178 17.09 15.47 -11.43
N LEU A 179 16.07 14.71 -11.02
CA LEU A 179 14.89 15.24 -10.32
C LEU A 179 15.29 15.88 -8.98
N LYS A 180 16.15 15.21 -8.20
CA LYS A 180 16.67 15.72 -6.93
C LYS A 180 17.31 17.10 -7.09
N ARG A 181 18.24 17.24 -8.05
CA ARG A 181 18.92 18.52 -8.33
C ARG A 181 17.96 19.58 -8.87
N ARG A 182 17.05 19.21 -9.78
CA ARG A 182 16.13 20.17 -10.43
C ARG A 182 15.17 20.84 -9.45
N PHE A 183 14.68 20.11 -8.45
CA PHE A 183 13.65 20.58 -7.52
C PHE A 183 14.16 20.83 -6.09
N GLY A 184 15.48 20.76 -5.85
CA GLY A 184 16.05 21.00 -4.51
C GLY A 184 15.61 19.99 -3.45
N LEU A 185 15.25 18.76 -3.86
CA LEU A 185 14.80 17.71 -2.95
C LEU A 185 15.97 17.11 -2.16
N GLN A 186 15.70 16.59 -0.97
CA GLN A 186 16.69 15.84 -0.17
C GLN A 186 16.93 14.45 -0.77
N ALA A 187 15.86 13.78 -1.23
CA ALA A 187 15.93 12.50 -1.92
C ALA A 187 14.79 12.33 -2.92
N VAL A 188 15.02 11.51 -3.95
CA VAL A 188 14.01 11.02 -4.87
C VAL A 188 14.19 9.51 -4.96
N TYR A 189 13.09 8.77 -4.91
CA TYR A 189 13.08 7.31 -5.01
C TYR A 189 12.11 6.90 -6.10
N VAL A 190 12.62 6.25 -7.14
CA VAL A 190 11.85 5.82 -8.30
C VAL A 190 11.68 4.30 -8.28
N ALA A 191 10.43 3.85 -8.21
CA ALA A 191 10.10 2.44 -8.32
C ALA A 191 10.33 1.97 -9.77
N PRO A 192 11.15 0.92 -10.01
CA PRO A 192 11.60 0.52 -11.34
C PRO A 192 10.55 -0.32 -12.10
N ALA A 193 9.29 0.10 -12.06
CA ALA A 193 8.21 -0.50 -12.84
C ALA A 193 7.59 0.54 -13.78
N ARG A 194 7.32 0.11 -15.02
CA ARG A 194 6.60 0.91 -16.02
C ARG A 194 5.15 0.46 -16.06
N VAL A 195 4.30 1.10 -15.25
CA VAL A 195 2.90 0.71 -15.07
C VAL A 195 1.96 1.87 -15.43
N SER A 196 1.09 1.65 -16.41
CA SER A 196 0.09 2.65 -16.85
C SER A 196 -1.15 2.70 -15.96
N GLU A 197 -1.51 1.59 -15.32
CA GLU A 197 -2.70 1.42 -14.48
C GLU A 197 -2.56 2.20 -13.15
N PRO A 198 -3.41 3.20 -12.83
CA PRO A 198 -3.21 4.09 -11.68
C PRO A 198 -3.16 3.40 -10.31
N SER A 199 -4.01 2.42 -10.02
CA SER A 199 -3.95 1.63 -8.76
C SER A 199 -2.69 0.78 -8.67
N VAL A 200 -2.31 0.09 -9.74
CA VAL A 200 -1.12 -0.77 -9.73
C VAL A 200 0.15 0.07 -9.59
N ALA A 201 0.25 1.22 -10.28
CA ALA A 201 1.32 2.18 -10.07
C ALA A 201 1.35 2.69 -8.61
N SER A 202 0.19 3.04 -8.04
CA SER A 202 0.09 3.44 -6.63
C SER A 202 0.56 2.34 -5.66
N ARG A 203 0.25 1.07 -5.93
CA ARG A 203 0.70 -0.08 -5.13
C ARG A 203 2.21 -0.31 -5.24
N VAL A 204 2.77 -0.16 -6.44
CA VAL A 204 4.22 -0.25 -6.65
C VAL A 204 4.97 0.86 -5.91
N VAL A 205 4.48 2.10 -5.99
CA VAL A 205 5.06 3.24 -5.27
C VAL A 205 4.95 3.07 -3.76
N ALA A 206 3.83 2.54 -3.26
CA ALA A 206 3.66 2.20 -1.86
C ALA A 206 4.68 1.16 -1.36
N LEU A 207 4.99 0.12 -2.14
CA LEU A 207 6.02 -0.87 -1.81
C LEU A 207 7.43 -0.24 -1.80
N MET A 208 7.75 0.65 -2.75
CA MET A 208 9.01 1.39 -2.72
C MET A 208 9.09 2.31 -1.50
N ALA A 209 7.99 3.01 -1.17
CA ALA A 209 7.91 3.85 0.01
C ALA A 209 8.11 3.06 1.31
N ALA A 210 7.51 1.87 1.42
CA ALA A 210 7.66 1.00 2.60
C ALA A 210 9.11 0.53 2.80
N ARG A 211 9.86 0.36 1.71
CA ARG A 211 11.29 -0.02 1.72
C ARG A 211 12.22 1.13 2.13
N VAL A 212 11.88 2.39 1.83
CA VAL A 212 12.74 3.56 2.14
C VAL A 212 12.35 4.29 3.41
N LEU A 213 11.05 4.34 3.75
CA LEU A 213 10.53 5.10 4.89
C LEU A 213 11.17 4.71 6.25
N PRO A 214 11.46 3.43 6.57
CA PRO A 214 12.16 3.07 7.82
C PRO A 214 13.55 3.70 8.00
N ARG A 215 14.18 4.20 6.92
CA ARG A 215 15.46 4.91 6.96
C ARG A 215 15.30 6.43 7.14
N LEU A 216 14.09 6.94 6.90
CA LEU A 216 13.72 8.35 7.00
C LEU A 216 13.00 8.67 8.32
N LEU A 217 12.33 7.66 8.91
CA LEU A 217 11.64 7.81 10.19
C LEU A 217 12.63 8.14 11.31
N PRO A 218 12.30 9.11 12.20
CA PRO A 218 13.02 9.28 13.44
C PRO A 218 12.77 8.07 14.36
N ARG A 219 13.59 7.90 15.40
CA ARG A 219 13.37 6.85 16.41
C ARG A 219 12.26 7.20 17.40
N GLU A 220 12.03 8.49 17.62
CA GLU A 220 11.11 9.03 18.63
C GLU A 220 10.37 10.27 18.10
N GLY A 221 9.19 10.53 18.64
CA GLY A 221 8.42 11.76 18.40
C GLY A 221 7.18 11.57 17.50
N VAL A 222 6.70 12.67 16.90
CA VAL A 222 5.44 12.67 16.14
C VAL A 222 5.68 12.51 14.65
N VAL A 223 4.91 11.61 14.02
CA VAL A 223 4.90 11.41 12.57
C VAL A 223 3.47 11.52 12.04
N GLY A 224 3.29 12.30 10.99
CA GLY A 224 1.99 12.58 10.40
C GLY A 224 1.72 11.66 9.23
N PHE A 225 0.51 11.13 9.12
CA PHE A 225 0.05 10.40 7.92
C PHE A 225 -1.21 11.08 7.36
N SER A 226 -1.20 11.36 6.06
CA SER A 226 -2.46 11.51 5.32
C SER A 226 -3.10 10.13 5.11
N GLY A 227 -4.32 10.08 4.60
CA GLY A 227 -4.79 8.90 3.88
C GLY A 227 -4.60 9.07 2.38
N GLY A 228 -5.59 8.60 1.63
CA GLY A 228 -5.51 8.40 0.18
C GLY A 228 -4.98 7.00 -0.15
N TYR A 229 -5.36 6.48 -1.32
CA TYR A 229 -5.10 5.09 -1.71
C TYR A 229 -3.63 4.69 -1.60
N THR A 230 -2.71 5.51 -2.13
CA THR A 230 -1.27 5.22 -2.10
C THR A 230 -0.72 5.13 -0.66
N VAL A 231 -1.17 5.99 0.25
CA VAL A 231 -0.70 5.98 1.65
C VAL A 231 -1.33 4.83 2.46
N ALA A 232 -2.57 4.46 2.16
CA ALA A 232 -3.20 3.26 2.72
C ALA A 232 -2.47 1.97 2.28
N GLN A 233 -2.08 1.85 1.00
CA GLN A 233 -1.27 0.74 0.52
C GLN A 233 0.12 0.72 1.18
N LEU A 234 0.72 1.89 1.43
CA LEU A 234 1.98 2.03 2.17
C LEU A 234 1.83 1.54 3.61
N ALA A 235 0.82 2.03 4.35
CA ALA A 235 0.53 1.61 5.71
C ALA A 235 0.42 0.07 5.83
N GLY A 236 -0.31 -0.57 4.91
CA GLY A 236 -0.43 -2.02 4.82
C GLY A 236 0.81 -2.78 4.31
N ALA A 237 1.83 -2.08 3.83
CA ALA A 237 3.11 -2.63 3.37
C ALA A 237 4.27 -2.42 4.36
N LEU A 238 4.07 -1.64 5.43
CA LEU A 238 5.11 -1.42 6.44
C LEU A 238 5.41 -2.69 7.24
N GLU A 239 6.66 -2.77 7.69
CA GLU A 239 7.21 -3.81 8.55
C GLU A 239 7.54 -3.20 9.94
N PRO A 240 7.68 -4.03 11.00
CA PRO A 240 8.05 -3.56 12.33
C PRO A 240 9.34 -2.75 12.34
N LEU A 241 9.34 -1.65 13.10
CA LEU A 241 10.52 -0.82 13.34
C LEU A 241 10.98 -1.03 14.79
N PRO A 242 12.03 -1.84 15.03
CA PRO A 242 12.52 -2.09 16.38
C PRO A 242 12.90 -0.80 17.11
N ASP A 243 12.67 -0.81 18.43
CA ASP A 243 13.05 0.24 19.38
C ASP A 243 12.55 1.64 18.97
N THR A 244 11.28 1.70 18.57
CA THR A 244 10.59 2.93 18.15
C THR A 244 9.69 3.49 19.25
N ASP A 245 9.80 4.80 19.53
CA ASP A 245 8.81 5.55 20.32
C ASP A 245 8.13 6.63 19.47
N LEU A 246 7.49 6.18 18.40
CA LEU A 246 6.71 7.05 17.53
C LEU A 246 5.26 7.15 17.97
N THR A 247 4.72 8.36 17.88
CA THR A 247 3.28 8.64 17.93
C THR A 247 2.83 9.12 16.56
N LEU A 248 2.01 8.31 15.90
CA LEU A 248 1.44 8.59 14.59
C LEU A 248 0.13 9.38 14.74
N VAL A 249 -0.04 10.41 13.92
CA VAL A 249 -1.22 11.28 13.94
C VAL A 249 -1.81 11.47 12.54
N PRO A 250 -3.15 11.45 12.38
CA PRO A 250 -3.80 11.82 11.13
C PRO A 250 -3.54 13.30 10.81
N LEU A 251 -3.25 13.59 9.55
CA LEU A 251 -3.09 14.96 9.05
C LEU A 251 -4.42 15.63 8.65
N GLN A 252 -5.51 14.87 8.60
CA GLN A 252 -6.81 15.29 8.05
C GLN A 252 -7.95 14.50 8.72
N GLY A 253 -9.14 15.10 8.81
CA GLY A 253 -10.37 14.39 9.18
C GLY A 253 -10.76 13.29 8.16
N ASN A 254 -11.79 12.51 8.44
CA ASN A 254 -12.15 11.29 7.72
C ASN A 254 -13.27 11.52 6.66
N TRP A 255 -13.26 10.76 5.57
CA TRP A 255 -14.37 10.73 4.60
C TRP A 255 -15.04 9.35 4.61
N VAL A 256 -16.24 9.26 5.21
CA VAL A 256 -16.90 7.97 5.51
C VAL A 256 -17.22 7.19 4.23
N ASP A 257 -17.84 7.84 3.25
CA ASP A 257 -18.22 7.21 1.97
C ASP A 257 -17.04 7.11 0.98
N GLY A 258 -15.84 7.54 1.38
CA GLY A 258 -14.65 7.57 0.54
C GLY A 258 -13.90 6.23 0.43
N GLY A 259 -14.37 5.19 1.12
CA GLY A 259 -13.69 3.90 1.26
C GLY A 259 -12.61 3.88 2.34
N ALA A 260 -12.09 2.70 2.65
CA ALA A 260 -11.15 2.48 3.76
C ALA A 260 -9.90 3.38 3.72
N HIS A 261 -9.43 3.75 2.53
CA HIS A 261 -8.26 4.61 2.34
C HIS A 261 -8.52 6.11 2.57
N LEU A 262 -9.78 6.56 2.70
CA LEU A 262 -10.14 7.93 3.12
C LEU A 262 -10.65 7.98 4.58
N HIS A 263 -10.69 6.84 5.27
CA HIS A 263 -10.65 6.79 6.73
C HIS A 263 -9.20 7.02 7.19
N ASN A 264 -8.75 8.28 7.14
CA ASN A 264 -7.39 8.72 7.46
C ASN A 264 -6.92 8.25 8.86
N ASP A 265 -7.84 8.18 9.83
CA ASP A 265 -7.64 7.56 11.14
C ASP A 265 -7.22 6.09 11.06
N GLN A 266 -7.88 5.31 10.19
CA GLN A 266 -7.59 3.89 10.04
C GLN A 266 -6.24 3.69 9.36
N VAL A 267 -5.92 4.47 8.32
CA VAL A 267 -4.60 4.45 7.67
C VAL A 267 -3.49 4.73 8.68
N CYS A 268 -3.70 5.71 9.57
CA CYS A 268 -2.76 6.05 10.65
C CYS A 268 -2.62 4.90 11.68
N ARG A 269 -3.72 4.26 12.09
CA ARG A 269 -3.69 3.09 12.98
C ARG A 269 -3.03 1.86 12.36
N ASP A 270 -3.27 1.59 11.08
CA ASP A 270 -2.68 0.46 10.35
C ASP A 270 -1.16 0.63 10.24
N ALA A 271 -0.69 1.85 9.90
CA ALA A 271 0.73 2.18 9.89
C ALA A 271 1.39 1.99 11.27
N ALA A 272 0.70 2.42 12.33
CA ALA A 272 1.19 2.27 13.70
C ALA A 272 1.28 0.82 14.15
N MET A 273 0.24 0.03 13.88
CA MET A 273 0.22 -1.41 14.13
C MET A 273 1.37 -2.13 13.43
N ARG A 274 1.67 -1.76 12.18
CA ARG A 274 2.78 -2.34 11.43
C ARG A 274 4.16 -1.94 11.95
N LEU A 275 4.35 -0.67 12.31
CA LEU A 275 5.63 -0.17 12.81
C LEU A 275 5.92 -0.58 14.27
N GLY A 276 4.91 -0.94 15.06
CA GLY A 276 5.03 -1.11 16.51
C GLY A 276 4.91 0.21 17.28
N ALA A 277 4.29 1.22 16.68
CA ALA A 277 4.19 2.58 17.19
C ALA A 277 2.81 2.88 17.82
N ARG A 278 2.69 4.01 18.51
CA ARG A 278 1.42 4.54 19.04
C ARG A 278 0.65 5.26 17.92
N ALA A 279 -0.68 5.27 17.97
CA ALA A 279 -1.52 6.10 17.09
C ALA A 279 -2.51 6.94 17.90
N LEU A 280 -2.72 8.18 17.48
CA LEU A 280 -3.89 8.96 17.85
C LEU A 280 -4.98 8.80 16.76
N SER A 281 -6.23 9.09 17.11
CA SER A 281 -7.39 9.05 16.21
C SER A 281 -8.04 10.42 16.22
N LEU A 282 -8.38 10.96 15.04
CA LEU A 282 -8.96 12.28 14.82
C LEU A 282 -10.46 12.09 14.45
N PRO A 283 -11.38 12.04 15.44
CA PRO A 283 -12.78 11.67 15.24
C PRO A 283 -13.60 12.82 14.63
N ALA A 284 -13.15 13.33 13.49
CA ALA A 284 -13.71 14.47 12.79
C ALA A 284 -13.95 14.13 11.31
N PRO A 285 -14.98 14.71 10.67
CA PRO A 285 -15.14 14.67 9.22
C PRO A 285 -14.04 15.47 8.53
N MET A 286 -13.65 15.08 7.32
CA MET A 286 -12.64 15.81 6.54
C MET A 286 -13.17 17.16 6.03
N VAL A 287 -14.46 17.23 5.72
CA VAL A 287 -15.16 18.40 5.20
C VAL A 287 -16.50 18.53 5.91
N VAL A 288 -16.87 19.76 6.30
CA VAL A 288 -18.19 20.11 6.84
C VAL A 288 -18.90 21.10 5.90
N GLU A 289 -20.12 21.51 6.25
CA GLU A 289 -20.90 22.48 5.47
C GLU A 289 -20.47 23.94 5.69
N ARG A 290 -19.81 24.25 6.82
CA ARG A 290 -19.52 25.65 7.21
C ARG A 290 -18.16 25.80 7.88
N ALA A 291 -17.48 26.91 7.60
CA ALA A 291 -16.19 27.24 8.21
C ALA A 291 -16.27 27.40 9.74
N ASP A 292 -17.35 27.97 10.28
CA ASP A 292 -17.54 28.11 11.73
C ASP A 292 -17.66 26.74 12.44
N THR A 293 -18.28 25.76 11.79
CA THR A 293 -18.35 24.37 12.27
C THR A 293 -16.95 23.72 12.26
N ARG A 294 -16.15 23.98 11.21
CA ARG A 294 -14.76 23.51 11.10
C ARG A 294 -13.90 24.10 12.22
N ASP A 295 -14.03 25.40 12.47
CA ASP A 295 -13.29 26.11 13.53
C ASP A 295 -13.71 25.62 14.93
N ALA A 296 -15.02 25.44 15.17
CA ALA A 296 -15.53 24.88 16.43
C ALA A 296 -15.03 23.45 16.68
N LEU A 297 -15.01 22.60 15.66
CA LEU A 297 -14.45 21.24 15.75
C LEU A 297 -12.96 21.25 16.08
N LEU A 298 -12.15 22.14 15.47
CA LEU A 298 -10.73 22.27 15.78
C LEU A 298 -10.44 22.71 17.23
N LEU A 299 -11.40 23.41 17.86
CA LEU A 299 -11.33 23.83 19.26
C LEU A 299 -11.88 22.78 20.25
N ASP A 300 -12.66 21.80 19.78
CA ASP A 300 -13.29 20.81 20.65
C ASP A 300 -12.25 19.95 21.40
N ARG A 301 -12.58 19.64 22.67
CA ARG A 301 -11.72 18.88 23.59
C ARG A 301 -11.34 17.47 23.09
N SER A 302 -12.13 16.87 22.19
CA SER A 302 -11.86 15.55 21.62
C SER A 302 -10.94 15.58 20.39
N ILE A 303 -10.84 16.73 19.72
CA ILE A 303 -10.10 16.92 18.46
C ILE A 303 -8.79 17.66 18.71
N ARG A 304 -8.85 18.75 19.48
CA ARG A 304 -7.71 19.64 19.79
C ARG A 304 -6.44 18.91 20.30
N PRO A 305 -6.51 17.85 21.14
CA PRO A 305 -5.31 17.13 21.57
C PRO A 305 -4.53 16.48 20.44
N VAL A 306 -5.19 16.12 19.33
CA VAL A 306 -4.56 15.50 18.16
C VAL A 306 -4.04 16.55 17.19
N THR A 307 -4.83 17.58 16.90
CA THR A 307 -4.45 18.65 15.97
C THR A 307 -3.30 19.51 16.52
N ALA A 308 -3.19 19.67 17.84
CA ALA A 308 -2.02 20.31 18.48
C ALA A 308 -0.69 19.63 18.11
N ARG A 309 -0.68 18.30 17.96
CA ARG A 309 0.52 17.50 17.61
C ARG A 309 1.06 17.81 16.21
N TRP A 310 0.27 18.44 15.33
CA TRP A 310 0.74 18.88 14.02
C TRP A 310 1.92 19.87 14.10
N SER A 311 2.04 20.61 15.20
CA SER A 311 3.18 21.52 15.46
C SER A 311 4.47 20.80 15.87
N GLU A 312 4.39 19.52 16.23
CA GLU A 312 5.50 18.69 16.75
C GLU A 312 5.99 17.64 15.73
N LEU A 313 5.46 17.69 14.50
CA LEU A 313 5.76 16.74 13.44
C LEU A 313 7.23 16.77 13.04
N ARG A 314 7.91 15.64 13.23
CA ARG A 314 9.28 15.43 12.76
C ARG A 314 9.33 14.96 11.31
N LEU A 315 8.32 14.20 10.89
CA LEU A 315 8.13 13.73 9.52
C LEU A 315 6.63 13.68 9.18
N ALA A 316 6.27 13.94 7.93
CA ALA A 316 4.92 13.74 7.41
C ALA A 316 4.96 12.87 6.14
N VAL A 317 4.10 11.86 6.08
CA VAL A 317 3.86 11.02 4.90
C VAL A 317 2.56 11.47 4.24
N VAL A 318 2.66 11.95 3.00
CA VAL A 318 1.53 12.56 2.29
C VAL A 318 1.33 11.94 0.91
N GLY A 319 0.07 11.67 0.56
CA GLY A 319 -0.32 11.38 -0.81
C GLY A 319 -0.36 12.65 -1.66
N VAL A 320 -0.24 12.49 -2.98
CA VAL A 320 -0.54 13.57 -3.94
C VAL A 320 -1.84 13.23 -4.68
N GLY A 321 -2.82 14.12 -4.55
CA GLY A 321 -4.09 14.05 -5.28
C GLY A 321 -3.96 14.51 -6.73
N ALA A 322 -4.84 14.02 -7.60
CA ALA A 322 -4.86 14.37 -9.03
C ALA A 322 -6.06 15.27 -9.33
N ALA A 323 -5.86 16.29 -10.17
CA ALA A 323 -6.92 17.24 -10.53
C ALA A 323 -8.21 16.55 -11.04
N PRO A 324 -9.38 17.16 -10.80
CA PRO A 324 -10.64 16.72 -11.38
C PRO A 324 -10.52 16.49 -12.89
N GLY A 325 -10.90 15.30 -13.36
CA GLY A 325 -11.00 14.93 -14.77
C GLY A 325 -9.74 15.02 -15.61
N GLY A 326 -8.57 14.71 -15.04
CA GLY A 326 -7.61 13.86 -15.76
C GLY A 326 -8.16 12.44 -15.94
N LEU A 327 -7.33 11.47 -16.34
CA LEU A 327 -7.71 10.05 -16.26
C LEU A 327 -7.94 9.70 -14.78
N PRO A 328 -9.19 9.45 -14.34
CA PRO A 328 -9.46 9.19 -12.93
C PRO A 328 -8.85 7.83 -12.55
N PRO A 329 -8.30 7.68 -11.34
CA PRO A 329 -7.99 6.36 -10.83
C PRO A 329 -9.28 5.55 -10.62
N ASP A 330 -9.12 4.23 -10.58
CA ASP A 330 -10.09 3.21 -10.20
C ASP A 330 -10.45 3.21 -8.69
N TYR A 331 -10.15 4.30 -7.98
CA TYR A 331 -10.39 4.48 -6.55
C TYR A 331 -10.85 5.91 -6.22
N PRO A 332 -11.73 6.11 -5.21
CA PRO A 332 -12.12 7.44 -4.74
C PRO A 332 -10.91 8.29 -4.31
N SER A 333 -10.94 9.59 -4.66
CA SER A 333 -9.92 10.57 -4.29
C SER A 333 -10.58 11.82 -3.69
N VAL A 334 -9.86 12.58 -2.87
CA VAL A 334 -10.37 13.79 -2.20
C VAL A 334 -11.11 14.72 -3.17
N MET A 335 -10.45 15.15 -4.24
CA MET A 335 -11.07 16.05 -5.23
C MET A 335 -12.19 15.38 -6.05
N GLY A 336 -12.16 14.05 -6.22
CA GLY A 336 -13.22 13.30 -6.88
C GLY A 336 -14.49 13.10 -6.03
N MET A 337 -14.40 13.27 -4.70
CA MET A 337 -15.54 13.24 -3.77
C MET A 337 -16.23 14.60 -3.60
N LEU A 338 -15.66 15.67 -4.16
CA LEU A 338 -16.26 17.01 -4.16
C LEU A 338 -17.43 17.09 -5.17
N SER A 339 -18.35 18.04 -4.99
CA SER A 339 -19.47 18.23 -5.91
C SER A 339 -18.99 18.65 -7.31
N ALA A 340 -19.83 18.48 -8.33
CA ALA A 340 -19.49 18.79 -9.71
C ALA A 340 -19.17 20.29 -9.91
N GLU A 341 -19.83 21.15 -9.14
CA GLU A 341 -19.65 22.60 -9.11
C GLU A 341 -18.26 22.96 -8.58
N VAL A 342 -17.89 22.42 -7.40
CA VAL A 342 -16.55 22.62 -6.82
C VAL A 342 -15.46 22.03 -7.73
N GLN A 343 -15.70 20.87 -8.34
CA GLN A 343 -14.78 20.29 -9.33
C GLN A 343 -14.63 21.14 -10.61
N LEU A 344 -15.62 21.98 -10.94
CA LEU A 344 -15.55 22.91 -12.08
C LEU A 344 -14.79 24.19 -11.70
N GLU A 345 -15.02 24.71 -10.49
CA GLU A 345 -14.28 25.85 -9.91
C GLU A 345 -12.77 25.54 -9.84
N LEU A 346 -12.39 24.41 -9.22
CA LEU A 346 -11.00 23.96 -9.15
C LEU A 346 -10.29 23.92 -10.50
N ARG A 347 -10.98 23.52 -11.59
CA ARG A 347 -10.41 23.53 -12.95
C ARG A 347 -10.25 24.93 -13.52
N ARG A 348 -11.20 25.84 -13.25
CA ARG A 348 -11.13 27.24 -13.68
C ARG A 348 -9.96 27.96 -13.03
N ASP A 349 -9.71 27.65 -11.76
CA ASP A 349 -8.62 28.22 -10.96
C ASP A 349 -7.29 27.46 -11.12
N GLY A 350 -7.17 26.62 -12.17
CA GLY A 350 -5.91 26.01 -12.58
C GLY A 350 -5.35 24.94 -11.63
N VAL A 351 -6.15 24.41 -10.71
CA VAL A 351 -5.71 23.39 -9.74
C VAL A 351 -5.28 22.11 -10.46
N VAL A 352 -4.04 21.67 -10.21
CA VAL A 352 -3.46 20.45 -10.79
C VAL A 352 -3.37 19.29 -9.78
N GLY A 353 -3.49 19.55 -8.48
CA GLY A 353 -3.35 18.54 -7.42
C GLY A 353 -3.72 19.05 -6.03
N ASP A 354 -3.63 18.16 -5.04
CA ASP A 354 -3.73 18.51 -3.62
C ASP A 354 -2.65 17.79 -2.77
N LEU A 355 -2.21 18.46 -1.70
CA LEU A 355 -1.41 17.91 -0.60
C LEU A 355 -2.23 18.06 0.69
N CYS A 356 -2.65 16.96 1.29
CA CYS A 356 -3.53 16.98 2.47
C CYS A 356 -4.79 17.85 2.28
N ALA A 357 -5.46 17.74 1.13
CA ALA A 357 -6.62 18.56 0.74
C ALA A 357 -6.35 20.08 0.61
N HIS A 358 -5.08 20.51 0.60
CA HIS A 358 -4.71 21.85 0.16
C HIS A 358 -4.38 21.81 -1.33
N MET A 359 -5.25 22.43 -2.11
CA MET A 359 -5.18 22.47 -3.57
C MET A 359 -4.03 23.38 -4.03
N PHE A 360 -3.39 23.04 -5.15
CA PHE A 360 -2.33 23.86 -5.73
C PHE A 360 -2.39 23.91 -7.26
N ASP A 361 -1.89 25.01 -7.83
CA ASP A 361 -1.79 25.25 -9.27
C ASP A 361 -0.55 24.58 -9.90
N GLY A 362 -0.40 24.71 -11.23
CA GLY A 362 0.76 24.19 -11.96
C GLY A 362 2.12 24.72 -11.48
N GLU A 363 2.16 25.94 -10.94
CA GLU A 363 3.36 26.62 -10.45
C GLU A 363 3.64 26.36 -8.96
N GLY A 364 2.78 25.59 -8.27
CA GLY A 364 2.94 25.23 -6.87
C GLY A 364 2.43 26.27 -5.88
N HIS A 365 1.65 27.26 -6.33
CA HIS A 365 0.92 28.14 -5.42
C HIS A 365 -0.29 27.38 -4.86
N PHE A 366 -0.51 27.50 -3.55
CA PHE A 366 -1.73 26.98 -2.93
C PHE A 366 -2.92 27.86 -3.30
N VAL A 367 -3.99 27.23 -3.77
CA VAL A 367 -5.24 27.89 -4.19
C VAL A 367 -6.25 27.71 -3.07
N GLU A 368 -6.58 28.80 -2.38
CA GLU A 368 -7.58 28.79 -1.32
C GLU A 368 -8.99 28.91 -1.91
N GLN A 369 -9.87 27.99 -1.55
CA GLN A 369 -11.26 27.93 -1.99
C GLN A 369 -12.23 27.97 -0.81
N GLU A 370 -13.51 28.17 -1.08
CA GLU A 370 -14.57 28.00 -0.07
C GLU A 370 -14.45 26.63 0.62
N VAL A 371 -14.29 25.56 -0.17
CA VAL A 371 -14.10 24.19 0.37
C VAL A 371 -12.89 24.07 1.29
N SER A 372 -11.81 24.82 1.06
CA SER A 372 -10.63 24.84 1.93
C SER A 372 -10.97 25.39 3.33
N ARG A 373 -11.90 26.35 3.42
CA ARG A 373 -12.34 26.97 4.69
C ARG A 373 -13.24 26.06 5.53
N ARG A 374 -13.85 25.04 4.92
CA ARG A 374 -14.66 24.02 5.61
C ARG A 374 -13.98 22.64 5.65
N THR A 375 -12.72 22.56 5.26
CA THR A 375 -11.87 21.36 5.36
C THR A 375 -11.11 21.33 6.69
N LEU A 376 -11.11 20.17 7.35
CA LEU A 376 -10.35 19.89 8.57
C LEU A 376 -9.06 19.13 8.20
N SER A 377 -7.98 19.89 8.08
CA SER A 377 -6.64 19.44 7.67
C SER A 377 -5.57 20.22 8.43
N ILE A 378 -4.36 19.66 8.52
CA ILE A 378 -3.15 20.35 8.97
C ILE A 378 -2.97 21.67 8.19
N PRO A 379 -2.77 22.83 8.84
CA PRO A 379 -2.51 24.08 8.12
C PRO A 379 -1.29 23.98 7.19
N VAL A 380 -1.34 24.64 6.02
CA VAL A 380 -0.24 24.66 5.04
C VAL A 380 1.07 25.14 5.68
N GLU A 381 0.98 26.13 6.57
CA GLU A 381 2.11 26.72 7.31
C GLU A 381 2.73 25.72 8.29
N SER A 382 1.91 24.87 8.90
CA SER A 382 2.38 23.76 9.74
C SER A 382 3.04 22.67 8.89
N LEU A 383 2.43 22.30 7.77
CA LEU A 383 2.98 21.30 6.85
C LEU A 383 4.31 21.74 6.23
N ARG A 384 4.46 23.04 5.89
CA ARG A 384 5.71 23.67 5.44
C ARG A 384 6.83 23.65 6.49
N ARG A 385 6.50 23.62 7.78
CA ARG A 385 7.47 23.59 8.89
C ARG A 385 7.95 22.18 9.24
N VAL A 386 7.30 21.13 8.76
CA VAL A 386 7.72 19.75 9.02
C VAL A 386 9.13 19.53 8.43
N PRO A 387 10.12 19.07 9.22
CA PRO A 387 11.51 18.94 8.76
C PRO A 387 11.68 18.04 7.52
N CYS A 388 10.85 17.01 7.40
CA CYS A 388 10.79 16.12 6.23
C CYS A 388 9.34 15.79 5.87
N VAL A 389 8.87 16.25 4.71
CA VAL A 389 7.64 15.77 4.09
C VAL A 389 7.99 14.77 2.99
N VAL A 390 7.47 13.55 3.10
CA VAL A 390 7.63 12.45 2.14
C VAL A 390 6.35 12.39 1.29
N ALA A 391 6.43 12.90 0.06
CA ALA A 391 5.35 12.79 -0.91
C ALA A 391 5.39 11.43 -1.62
N VAL A 392 4.28 10.70 -1.59
CA VAL A 392 4.18 9.32 -2.09
C VAL A 392 3.03 9.24 -3.10
N ALA A 393 3.35 9.20 -4.40
CA ALA A 393 2.35 9.09 -5.46
C ALA A 393 2.93 8.53 -6.76
N GLY A 394 2.16 7.69 -7.44
CA GLY A 394 2.47 7.12 -8.75
C GLY A 394 1.30 7.18 -9.71
N GLY A 395 1.58 6.81 -10.96
CA GLY A 395 0.70 6.91 -12.11
C GLY A 395 1.07 8.11 -12.99
N VAL A 396 1.25 7.88 -14.29
CA VAL A 396 1.55 8.94 -15.27
C VAL A 396 0.46 10.03 -15.33
N ASN A 397 -0.78 9.68 -14.97
CA ASN A 397 -1.89 10.61 -14.81
C ASN A 397 -1.68 11.64 -13.67
N LYS A 398 -0.76 11.39 -12.74
CA LYS A 398 -0.38 12.32 -11.66
C LYS A 398 0.83 13.18 -11.96
N ALA A 399 1.45 13.08 -13.15
CA ALA A 399 2.72 13.77 -13.42
C ALA A 399 2.64 15.31 -13.29
N ALA A 400 1.52 15.94 -13.69
CA ALA A 400 1.30 17.36 -13.49
C ALA A 400 1.10 17.72 -12.00
N SER A 401 0.35 16.89 -11.26
CA SER A 401 0.14 17.02 -9.82
C SER A 401 1.45 16.86 -9.04
N LEU A 402 2.31 15.93 -9.44
CA LEU A 402 3.65 15.74 -8.88
C LEU A 402 4.54 16.96 -9.13
N LEU A 403 4.49 17.55 -10.35
CA LEU A 403 5.24 18.76 -10.68
C LEU A 403 4.79 19.96 -9.82
N GLY A 404 3.48 20.21 -9.73
CA GLY A 404 2.95 21.26 -8.84
C GLY A 404 3.32 20.99 -7.37
N ALA A 405 3.20 19.73 -6.90
CA ALA A 405 3.53 19.35 -5.54
C ALA A 405 4.99 19.64 -5.17
N VAL A 406 5.97 19.30 -6.03
CA VAL A 406 7.38 19.63 -5.76
C VAL A 406 7.65 21.14 -5.88
N ARG A 407 6.93 21.86 -6.76
CA ARG A 407 7.02 23.32 -6.88
C ARG A 407 6.48 24.06 -5.64
N THR A 408 5.55 23.49 -4.87
CA THR A 408 5.10 24.08 -3.58
C THR A 408 6.24 24.26 -2.55
N GLY A 409 7.38 23.57 -2.73
CA GLY A 409 8.49 23.53 -1.79
C GLY A 409 8.21 22.74 -0.50
N VAL A 410 7.02 22.13 -0.37
CA VAL A 410 6.64 21.35 0.82
C VAL A 410 7.32 19.97 0.84
N PRO A 411 7.29 19.14 -0.23
CA PRO A 411 7.98 17.85 -0.22
C PRO A 411 9.49 18.02 -0.08
N ARG A 412 10.10 17.25 0.82
CA ARG A 412 11.56 17.09 0.93
C ARG A 412 12.03 15.79 0.29
N VAL A 413 11.19 14.76 0.31
CA VAL A 413 11.42 13.47 -0.34
C VAL A 413 10.24 13.17 -1.27
N LEU A 414 10.55 12.69 -2.48
CA LEU A 414 9.56 12.19 -3.42
C LEU A 414 9.75 10.68 -3.62
N VAL A 415 8.67 9.90 -3.47
CA VAL A 415 8.61 8.49 -3.89
C VAL A 415 7.57 8.35 -5.00
N THR A 416 8.00 7.85 -6.16
CA THR A 416 7.15 7.73 -7.36
C THR A 416 7.57 6.55 -8.24
N ASP A 417 6.95 6.35 -9.41
CA ASP A 417 7.29 5.29 -10.38
C ASP A 417 8.01 5.84 -11.62
N GLN A 418 8.58 4.95 -12.43
CA GLN A 418 9.37 5.30 -13.61
C GLN A 418 8.62 6.19 -14.62
N LEU A 419 7.35 5.90 -14.93
CA LEU A 419 6.60 6.64 -15.94
C LEU A 419 6.17 8.02 -15.42
N ALA A 420 5.76 8.09 -14.15
CA ALA A 420 5.45 9.34 -13.50
C ALA A 420 6.70 10.24 -13.39
N ALA A 421 7.85 9.70 -13.00
CA ALA A 421 9.12 10.41 -12.89
C ALA A 421 9.62 10.96 -14.25
N GLU A 422 9.62 10.14 -15.31
CA GLU A 422 10.00 10.56 -16.66
C GLU A 422 9.05 11.65 -17.19
N ARG A 423 7.74 11.49 -16.99
CA ARG A 423 6.75 12.48 -17.44
C ARG A 423 6.85 13.80 -16.67
N LEU A 424 7.12 13.75 -15.37
CA LEU A 424 7.41 14.92 -14.52
C LEU A 424 8.65 15.65 -15.06
N GLN A 425 9.73 14.92 -15.34
CA GLN A 425 10.98 15.50 -15.88
C GLN A 425 10.74 16.24 -17.21
N GLN A 426 9.92 15.67 -18.10
CA GLN A 426 9.52 16.29 -19.37
C GLN A 426 8.64 17.53 -19.19
N LEU A 427 7.66 17.50 -18.28
CA LEU A 427 6.74 18.60 -18.02
C LEU A 427 7.42 19.83 -17.38
N ALA A 428 8.59 19.63 -16.78
CA ALA A 428 9.31 20.69 -16.09
C ALA A 428 10.26 21.50 -17.00
N VAL A 429 10.42 21.09 -18.27
CA VAL A 429 11.29 21.71 -19.30
C VAL A 429 10.82 23.11 -19.67
#